data_AF-A0A022VYR7-F1
#
_entry.id   AF-A0A022VYR7-F1
#
_cell.length_a   1.000
_cell.length_b   1.000
_cell.length_c   1.000
_cell.angle_alpha   90.00
_cell.angle_beta   90.00
_cell.angle_gamma   90.00
#
_symmetry.space_group_name_H-M   'P 1'
#
loop_
_entity.id
_entity.type
_entity.pdbx_description
1 polymer ?
#
loop_
_entity_poly.entity_id
_entity_poly.type
_entity_poly.pdbx_seq_one_letter_code
_entity_poly.pdbx_strand_id
1 'polypeptide(L)'
;MVPERCARFSEQFKPFSNVTADQDFTPVFLGHARLYVIADKYCIEELKELVLSKLYTTLKGFTPFPKRIGDLVMLIQFVYTEDNTRGCSTPIDPLRKLVTRYMTTVLKDVAMDSAFLGLLLEGGEFVSDFCTTVWAKREKLLGGNRYWDNKDILTSIEYSK
;
A
#
# COMPACT_ATOMS: atom_id res chain seq x y z
N MET A 1 31.73 -0.91 2.24
CA MET A 1 32.00 0.22 1.31
C MET A 1 31.43 -0.15 -0.05
N VAL A 2 30.54 0.68 -0.60
CA VAL A 2 29.94 0.45 -1.92
C VAL A 2 30.86 1.10 -2.97
N PRO A 3 31.20 0.44 -4.10
CA PRO A 3 32.10 1.02 -5.10
C PRO A 3 31.62 2.39 -5.62
N GLU A 4 32.53 3.33 -5.90
CA GLU A 4 32.20 4.70 -6.35
C GLU A 4 31.26 4.76 -7.57
N ARG A 5 31.35 3.75 -8.45
CA ARG A 5 30.47 3.61 -9.62
C ARG A 5 29.01 3.34 -9.21
N CYS A 6 28.79 2.50 -8.20
CA CYS A 6 27.47 2.23 -7.62
C CYS A 6 26.91 3.44 -6.86
N ALA A 7 27.77 4.21 -6.19
CA ALA A 7 27.36 5.44 -5.51
C ALA A 7 26.83 6.50 -6.51
N ARG A 8 27.52 6.72 -7.64
CA ARG A 8 27.06 7.64 -8.70
C ARG A 8 25.69 7.28 -9.28
N PHE A 9 25.41 5.99 -9.48
CA PHE A 9 24.09 5.54 -9.95
C PHE A 9 22.98 5.77 -8.91
N SER A 10 23.30 5.68 -7.61
CA SER A 10 22.31 5.91 -6.56
C SER A 10 21.80 7.37 -6.52
N GLU A 11 22.67 8.35 -6.79
CA GLU A 11 22.28 9.76 -6.89
C GLU A 11 21.57 10.07 -8.21
N GLN A 12 22.07 9.56 -9.33
CA GLN A 12 21.47 9.78 -10.65
C GLN A 12 20.05 9.23 -10.76
N PHE A 13 19.76 8.12 -10.08
CA PHE A 13 18.46 7.45 -10.10
C PHE A 13 17.68 7.65 -8.81
N LYS A 14 17.88 8.78 -8.12
CA LYS A 14 17.09 9.12 -6.95
C LYS A 14 15.63 9.32 -7.36
N PRO A 15 14.66 8.72 -6.64
CA PRO A 15 13.25 8.96 -6.89
C PRO A 15 12.92 10.45 -6.73
N PHE A 16 12.12 10.98 -7.65
CA PHE A 16 11.57 12.33 -7.59
C PHE A 16 10.05 12.24 -7.43
N SER A 17 9.45 13.34 -7.00
CA SER A 17 8.01 13.43 -6.76
C SER A 17 7.36 14.50 -7.63
N ASN A 18 6.03 14.46 -7.74
CA ASN A 18 5.30 15.49 -8.44
C ASN A 18 5.40 16.82 -7.69
N VAL A 19 5.49 17.90 -8.47
CA VAL A 19 5.46 19.28 -8.00
C VAL A 19 4.18 20.00 -8.45
N THR A 20 3.48 19.46 -9.46
CA THR A 20 2.23 20.03 -9.98
C THR A 20 1.18 18.95 -10.26
N ALA A 21 -0.09 19.36 -10.32
CA ALA A 21 -1.21 18.49 -10.63
C ALA A 21 -1.24 18.02 -12.10
N ASP A 22 -0.35 18.50 -12.98
CA ASP A 22 -0.31 18.10 -14.40
C ASP A 22 0.66 16.94 -14.68
N GLN A 23 1.51 16.59 -13.70
CA GLN A 23 2.43 15.47 -13.83
C GLN A 23 1.73 14.15 -13.52
N ASP A 24 1.57 13.31 -14.53
CA ASP A 24 1.06 11.94 -14.41
C ASP A 24 2.15 11.01 -13.90
N PHE A 25 1.92 10.40 -12.74
CA PHE A 25 2.82 9.45 -12.10
C PHE A 25 2.41 7.99 -12.31
N THR A 26 1.28 7.74 -12.98
CA THR A 26 0.83 6.38 -13.35
C THR A 26 1.95 5.55 -13.98
N PRO A 27 2.68 6.01 -15.03
CA PRO A 27 3.75 5.19 -15.62
C PRO A 27 4.92 4.93 -14.67
N VAL A 28 5.20 5.86 -13.74
CA VAL A 28 6.28 5.72 -12.74
C VAL A 28 5.91 4.63 -11.74
N PHE A 29 4.69 4.69 -11.20
CA PHE A 29 4.19 3.70 -10.25
C PHE A 29 4.07 2.31 -10.88
N LEU A 30 3.47 2.21 -12.06
CA LEU A 30 3.34 0.93 -12.78
C LEU A 30 4.71 0.37 -13.20
N GLY A 31 5.68 1.23 -13.54
CA GLY A 31 7.04 0.81 -13.82
C GLY A 31 7.70 0.11 -12.63
N HIS A 32 7.59 0.71 -11.43
CA HIS A 32 8.06 0.07 -10.20
C HIS A 32 7.31 -1.23 -9.90
N ALA A 33 5.98 -1.21 -9.97
CA ALA A 33 5.17 -2.40 -9.66
C ALA A 33 5.47 -3.56 -10.62
N ARG A 34 5.58 -3.31 -11.93
CA ARG A 34 5.97 -4.33 -12.92
C ARG A 34 7.36 -4.89 -12.64
N LEU A 35 8.32 -4.03 -12.31
CA LEU A 35 9.68 -4.48 -12.00
C LEU A 35 9.72 -5.32 -10.72
N TYR A 36 8.89 -4.98 -9.72
CA TYR A 36 8.70 -5.80 -8.53
C TYR A 36 8.16 -7.19 -8.89
N VAL A 37 7.09 -7.27 -9.69
CA VAL A 37 6.48 -8.56 -10.11
C VAL A 37 7.50 -9.43 -10.85
N ILE A 38 8.31 -8.82 -11.74
CA ILE A 38 9.40 -9.52 -12.42
C ILE A 38 10.43 -10.02 -11.41
N ALA A 39 10.88 -9.18 -10.48
CA ALA A 39 11.86 -9.55 -9.47
C ALA A 39 11.36 -10.72 -8.60
N ASP A 40 10.09 -10.68 -8.18
CA ASP A 40 9.46 -11.74 -7.39
C ASP A 40 9.34 -13.04 -8.19
N LYS A 41 8.88 -12.96 -9.45
CA LYS A 41 8.75 -14.11 -10.36
C LYS A 41 10.07 -14.84 -10.61
N TYR A 42 11.18 -14.11 -10.66
CA TYR A 42 12.52 -14.68 -10.85
C TYR A 42 13.32 -14.82 -9.55
N CYS A 43 12.69 -14.65 -8.38
CA CYS A 43 13.31 -14.77 -7.07
C CYS A 43 14.57 -13.89 -6.86
N ILE A 44 14.57 -12.69 -7.42
CA ILE A 44 15.68 -11.73 -7.30
C ILE A 44 15.40 -10.80 -6.11
N GLU A 45 15.70 -11.28 -4.90
CA GLU A 45 15.30 -10.59 -3.66
C GLU A 45 15.88 -9.18 -3.53
N GLU A 46 17.17 -9.00 -3.85
CA GLU A 46 17.85 -7.70 -3.78
C GLU A 46 17.18 -6.65 -4.69
N LEU A 47 16.71 -7.07 -5.87
CA LEU A 47 15.98 -6.20 -6.78
C LEU A 47 14.60 -5.87 -6.23
N LYS A 48 13.92 -6.86 -5.65
CA LYS A 48 12.60 -6.69 -5.03
C LYS A 48 12.65 -5.64 -3.92
N GLU A 49 13.62 -5.76 -3.01
CA GLU A 49 13.85 -4.79 -1.93
C GLU A 49 14.21 -3.40 -2.46
N LEU A 50 15.09 -3.32 -3.46
CA LEU A 50 15.48 -2.05 -4.07
C LEU A 50 14.29 -1.33 -4.72
N VAL A 51 13.46 -2.07 -5.45
CA VAL A 51 12.27 -1.53 -6.12
C VAL A 51 11.25 -1.04 -5.10
N LEU A 52 10.98 -1.82 -4.04
CA LEU A 52 10.11 -1.39 -2.95
C LEU A 52 10.61 -0.13 -2.27
N SER A 53 11.91 -0.04 -1.98
CA SER A 53 12.51 1.13 -1.34
C SER A 53 12.36 2.39 -2.21
N LYS A 54 12.60 2.25 -3.53
CA LYS A 54 12.41 3.35 -4.48
C LYS A 54 10.94 3.76 -4.59
N LEU A 55 10.02 2.80 -4.72
CA LEU A 55 8.59 3.08 -4.78
C LEU A 55 8.08 3.76 -3.50
N TYR A 56 8.50 3.27 -2.33
CA TYR A 56 8.20 3.92 -1.04
C TYR A 56 8.67 5.37 -1.03
N THR A 57 9.89 5.64 -1.52
CA THR A 57 10.44 7.00 -1.57
C THR A 57 9.64 7.89 -2.54
N THR A 58 9.28 7.37 -3.71
CA THR A 58 8.42 8.07 -4.68
C THR A 58 7.07 8.43 -4.06
N LEU A 59 6.39 7.45 -3.44
CA LEU A 59 5.10 7.63 -2.78
C LEU A 59 5.20 8.61 -1.61
N LYS A 60 6.25 8.51 -0.79
CA LYS A 60 6.44 9.39 0.38
C LYS A 60 6.50 10.87 0.00
N GLY A 61 7.09 11.20 -1.15
CA GLY A 61 7.14 12.58 -1.63
C GLY A 61 5.98 12.96 -2.56
N PHE A 62 5.15 12.00 -2.97
CA PHE A 62 4.03 12.25 -3.86
C PHE A 62 2.93 13.05 -3.16
N THR A 63 2.48 14.12 -3.82
CA THR A 63 1.36 14.93 -3.38
C THR A 63 0.08 14.44 -4.08
N PRO A 64 -0.94 13.95 -3.33
CA PRO A 64 -2.17 13.43 -3.91
C PRO A 64 -3.11 14.57 -4.33
N PHE A 65 -2.75 15.33 -5.37
CA PHE A 65 -3.67 16.29 -5.97
C PHE A 65 -4.94 15.58 -6.40
N PRO A 66 -6.15 16.20 -6.31
CA PRO A 66 -7.39 15.55 -6.70
C PRO A 66 -7.36 14.93 -8.10
N LYS A 67 -6.74 15.62 -9.08
CA LYS A 67 -6.54 15.13 -10.45
C LYS A 67 -5.65 13.88 -10.57
N ARG A 68 -4.87 13.55 -9.53
CA ARG A 68 -3.84 12.50 -9.50
C ARG A 68 -4.13 11.35 -8.56
N ILE A 69 -5.30 11.35 -7.91
CA ILE A 69 -5.73 10.21 -7.09
C ILE A 69 -5.92 8.97 -7.98
N GLY A 70 -6.33 9.15 -9.23
CA GLY A 70 -6.39 8.10 -10.24
C GLY A 70 -5.08 7.34 -10.44
N ASP A 71 -3.93 8.03 -10.35
CA ASP A 71 -2.61 7.40 -10.47
C ASP A 71 -2.38 6.33 -9.38
N LEU A 72 -2.88 6.59 -8.16
CA LEU A 72 -2.81 5.65 -7.04
C LEU A 72 -3.80 4.50 -7.21
N VAL A 73 -5.01 4.78 -7.69
CA VAL A 73 -6.03 3.76 -7.96
C VAL A 73 -5.52 2.77 -9.01
N MET A 74 -4.91 3.26 -10.10
CA MET A 74 -4.30 2.43 -11.14
C MET A 74 -3.16 1.56 -10.60
N LEU A 75 -2.35 2.10 -9.68
CA LEU A 75 -1.32 1.31 -8.99
C LEU A 75 -1.95 0.19 -8.16
N ILE A 76 -2.99 0.47 -7.38
CA ILE A 76 -3.65 -0.54 -6.53
C ILE A 76 -4.29 -1.63 -7.39
N GLN A 77 -5.05 -1.25 -8.42
CA GLN A 77 -5.67 -2.21 -9.34
C GLN A 77 -4.61 -3.13 -9.98
N PHE A 78 -3.48 -2.57 -10.40
CA PHE A 78 -2.37 -3.38 -10.91
C PHE A 78 -1.83 -4.34 -9.85
N VAL A 79 -1.53 -3.85 -8.65
CA VAL A 79 -0.94 -4.67 -7.57
C VAL A 79 -1.87 -5.83 -7.20
N TYR A 80 -3.18 -5.57 -7.09
CA TYR A 80 -4.18 -6.54 -6.66
C TYR A 80 -4.74 -7.42 -7.79
N THR A 81 -4.25 -7.28 -9.02
CA THR A 81 -4.53 -8.25 -10.08
C THR A 81 -3.96 -9.62 -9.72
N GLU A 82 -4.73 -10.70 -9.89
CA GLU A 82 -4.42 -12.06 -9.41
C GLU A 82 -3.03 -12.56 -9.84
N ASP A 83 -2.60 -12.23 -11.07
CA ASP A 83 -1.31 -12.67 -11.63
C ASP A 83 -0.09 -11.84 -11.16
N ASN A 84 -0.32 -10.69 -10.50
CA ASN A 84 0.76 -9.77 -10.14
C ASN A 84 1.26 -10.00 -8.71
N THR A 85 0.35 -10.14 -7.75
CA THR A 85 0.72 -10.48 -6.37
C THR A 85 -0.27 -11.48 -5.81
N ARG A 86 0.24 -12.48 -5.07
CA ARG A 86 -0.59 -13.57 -4.55
C ARG A 86 -1.57 -13.05 -3.49
N GLY A 87 -2.85 -13.30 -3.75
CA GLY A 87 -3.94 -13.13 -2.79
C GLY A 87 -3.90 -14.14 -1.66
N CYS A 88 -4.64 -13.87 -0.59
CA CYS A 88 -4.79 -14.74 0.59
C CYS A 88 -3.48 -15.28 1.19
N SER A 89 -2.32 -14.68 0.90
CA SER A 89 -1.03 -15.14 1.41
C SER A 89 -0.82 -14.63 2.84
N THR A 90 -0.35 -15.53 3.71
CA THR A 90 0.19 -15.15 5.02
C THR A 90 1.69 -15.46 5.03
N PRO A 91 2.59 -14.45 5.14
CA PRO A 91 2.31 -13.01 5.29
C PRO A 91 1.77 -12.34 4.01
N ILE A 92 1.11 -11.18 4.17
CA ILE A 92 0.70 -10.31 3.06
C ILE A 92 1.92 -9.92 2.21
N ASP A 93 1.73 -9.90 0.89
CA ASP A 93 2.78 -9.48 -0.04
C ASP A 93 3.33 -8.07 0.33
N PRO A 94 4.66 -7.87 0.34
CA PRO A 94 5.28 -6.58 0.65
C PRO A 94 4.81 -5.39 -0.19
N LEU A 95 4.53 -5.58 -1.49
CA LEU A 95 4.03 -4.52 -2.37
C LEU A 95 2.59 -4.17 -2.02
N ARG A 96 1.71 -5.17 -1.79
CA ARG A 96 0.34 -4.95 -1.27
C ARG A 96 0.36 -4.17 0.03
N LYS A 97 1.22 -4.58 0.98
CA LYS A 97 1.38 -3.89 2.26
C LYS A 97 1.83 -2.44 2.10
N LEU A 98 2.75 -2.16 1.18
CA LEU A 98 3.26 -0.82 0.91
C LEU A 98 2.15 0.11 0.40
N VAL A 99 1.44 -0.30 -0.66
CA VAL A 99 0.40 0.52 -1.28
C VAL A 99 -0.76 0.76 -0.32
N THR A 100 -1.19 -0.28 0.39
CA THR A 100 -2.28 -0.20 1.36
C THR A 100 -1.92 0.73 2.51
N ARG A 101 -0.72 0.59 3.09
CA ARG A 101 -0.26 1.49 4.15
C ARG A 101 -0.19 2.92 3.67
N TYR A 102 0.32 3.16 2.47
CA TYR A 102 0.37 4.51 1.89
C TYR A 102 -1.03 5.11 1.74
N MET A 103 -2.01 4.37 1.22
CA MET A 103 -3.40 4.87 1.12
C MET A 103 -3.98 5.28 2.47
N THR A 104 -3.68 4.54 3.54
CA THR A 104 -4.12 4.96 4.89
C THR A 104 -3.44 6.24 5.42
N THR A 105 -2.31 6.65 4.83
CA THR A 105 -1.62 7.90 5.20
C THR A 105 -2.24 9.11 4.54
N VAL A 106 -2.64 8.99 3.27
CA VAL A 106 -3.29 10.04 2.47
C VAL A 106 -4.81 9.98 2.55
N LEU A 107 -5.38 9.18 3.45
CA LEU A 107 -6.82 8.95 3.56
C LEU A 107 -7.64 10.24 3.64
N LYS A 108 -7.13 11.27 4.34
CA LYS A 108 -7.82 12.56 4.45
C LYS A 108 -8.00 13.25 3.10
N ASP A 109 -7.07 13.04 2.18
CA ASP A 109 -7.04 13.67 0.87
C ASP A 109 -7.86 12.85 -0.15
N VAL A 110 -7.96 11.54 0.03
CA VAL A 110 -8.61 10.62 -0.93
C VAL A 110 -10.01 10.15 -0.52
N ALA A 111 -10.45 10.34 0.72
CA ALA A 111 -11.68 9.74 1.26
C ALA A 111 -12.96 10.08 0.47
N MET A 112 -13.00 11.24 -0.19
CA MET A 112 -14.16 11.72 -0.95
C MET A 112 -13.93 11.70 -2.46
N ASP A 113 -12.80 11.17 -2.92
CA ASP A 113 -12.49 11.06 -4.34
C ASP A 113 -13.32 9.95 -4.99
N SER A 114 -13.90 10.24 -6.16
CA SER A 114 -14.79 9.29 -6.83
C SER A 114 -14.07 8.05 -7.37
N ALA A 115 -12.81 8.16 -7.77
CA ALA A 115 -12.03 7.01 -8.23
C ALA A 115 -11.68 6.10 -7.05
N PHE A 116 -11.31 6.68 -5.90
CA PHE A 116 -11.09 5.91 -4.67
C PHE A 116 -12.37 5.25 -4.16
N LEU A 117 -13.51 5.96 -4.15
CA LEU A 117 -14.80 5.37 -3.78
C LEU A 117 -15.22 4.26 -4.76
N GLY A 118 -14.97 4.43 -6.06
CA GLY A 118 -15.18 3.39 -7.07
C GLY A 118 -14.40 2.11 -6.73
N LEU A 119 -13.12 2.25 -6.38
CA LEU A 119 -12.29 1.13 -5.94
C LEU A 119 -12.83 0.42 -4.69
N LEU A 120 -13.43 1.14 -3.74
CA LEU A 120 -14.07 0.54 -2.57
C LEU A 120 -15.38 -0.19 -2.90
N LEU A 121 -16.13 0.33 -3.88
CA LEU A 121 -17.38 -0.28 -4.36
C LEU A 121 -17.13 -1.54 -5.19
N GLU A 122 -16.04 -1.58 -5.97
CA GLU A 122 -15.57 -2.77 -6.69
C GLU A 122 -15.27 -3.94 -5.73
N GLY A 123 -14.82 -3.63 -4.51
CA GLY A 123 -14.52 -4.62 -3.49
C GLY A 123 -13.17 -5.30 -3.70
N GLY A 124 -13.10 -6.59 -3.37
CA GLY A 124 -11.87 -7.40 -3.51
C GLY A 124 -10.92 -7.31 -2.31
N GLU A 125 -9.77 -7.96 -2.46
CA GLU A 125 -8.80 -8.13 -1.36
C GLU A 125 -8.18 -6.80 -0.90
N PHE A 126 -8.09 -5.81 -1.78
CA PHE A 126 -7.63 -4.47 -1.41
C PHE A 126 -8.46 -3.87 -0.29
N VAL A 127 -9.78 -3.94 -0.38
CA VAL A 127 -10.67 -3.36 0.63
C VAL A 127 -10.45 -4.03 1.98
N SER A 128 -10.30 -5.36 2.01
CA SER A 128 -9.99 -6.11 3.22
C SER A 128 -8.67 -5.67 3.87
N ASP A 129 -7.59 -5.59 3.07
CA ASP A 129 -6.28 -5.18 3.54
C ASP A 129 -6.26 -3.72 4.04
N PHE A 130 -6.95 -2.84 3.30
CA PHE A 130 -7.09 -1.42 3.61
C PHE A 130 -7.83 -1.22 4.93
N CYS A 131 -9.00 -1.82 5.06
CA CYS A 131 -9.79 -1.85 6.27
C CYS A 131 -8.97 -2.33 7.48
N THR A 132 -8.33 -3.49 7.36
CA THR A 132 -7.49 -4.07 8.42
C THR A 132 -6.39 -3.11 8.85
N THR A 133 -5.76 -2.44 7.89
CA THR A 133 -4.71 -1.45 8.15
C THR A 133 -5.26 -0.19 8.84
N VAL A 134 -6.43 0.30 8.44
CA VAL A 134 -7.11 1.44 9.08
C VAL A 134 -7.48 1.12 10.53
N TRP A 135 -8.07 -0.05 10.79
CA TRP A 135 -8.43 -0.48 12.14
C TRP A 135 -7.19 -0.66 13.03
N ALA A 136 -6.14 -1.32 12.54
CA ALA A 136 -4.89 -1.47 13.27
C ALA A 136 -4.22 -0.11 13.58
N LYS A 137 -4.31 0.86 12.66
CA LYS A 137 -3.80 2.22 12.89
C LYS A 137 -4.63 2.96 13.93
N ARG A 138 -5.97 2.84 13.88
CA ARG A 138 -6.88 3.42 14.88
C ARG A 138 -6.62 2.87 16.27
N GLU A 139 -6.50 1.56 16.42
CA GLU A 139 -6.26 0.91 17.72
C GLU A 139 -4.95 1.37 18.36
N LYS A 140 -3.89 1.52 17.55
CA LYS A 140 -2.61 2.09 18.00
C LYS A 140 -2.73 3.54 18.47
N LEU A 141 -3.52 4.36 17.79
CA LEU A 141 -3.74 5.76 18.14
C LEU A 141 -4.61 5.92 19.39
N LEU A 142 -5.56 5.01 19.61
CA LEU A 142 -6.46 5.02 20.76
C LEU A 142 -5.88 4.29 21.98
N GLY A 143 -4.62 3.84 21.93
CA GLY A 143 -3.96 3.17 23.04
C GLY A 143 -4.61 1.83 23.38
N GLY A 144 -4.69 0.91 22.40
CA GLY A 144 -4.86 -0.54 22.60
C GLY A 144 -5.67 -0.98 23.82
N ASN A 145 -6.96 -0.61 23.88
CA ASN A 145 -7.85 -1.20 24.87
C ASN A 145 -8.37 -2.53 24.30
N ARG A 146 -7.70 -3.63 24.67
CA ARG A 146 -8.17 -5.00 24.41
C ARG A 146 -9.46 -5.25 25.21
N TYR A 147 -10.58 -4.76 24.71
CA TYR A 147 -11.91 -5.13 25.18
C TYR A 147 -12.69 -5.63 23.99
N TRP A 148 -12.41 -6.87 23.58
CA TRP A 148 -13.33 -7.85 23.00
C TRP A 148 -12.56 -9.19 22.90
N ASP A 149 -12.02 -9.66 24.04
CA ASP A 149 -11.71 -11.08 24.16
C ASP A 149 -13.06 -11.75 24.47
N ASN A 150 -13.64 -12.42 23.47
CA ASN A 150 -14.95 -13.06 23.54
C ASN A 150 -14.94 -14.26 24.51
N LYS A 151 -14.85 -13.99 25.81
CA LYS A 151 -15.14 -14.95 26.89
C LYS A 151 -16.30 -14.52 27.81
N ASP A 152 -16.78 -13.28 27.71
CA ASP A 152 -17.84 -12.78 28.61
C ASP A 152 -19.26 -12.83 28.02
N ILE A 153 -19.42 -13.17 26.73
CA ILE A 153 -20.75 -13.34 26.12
C ILE A 153 -21.35 -14.72 26.46
N LEU A 154 -20.51 -15.75 26.69
CA LEU A 154 -20.99 -17.07 27.08
C LEU A 154 -21.30 -17.19 28.58
N THR A 155 -20.59 -16.45 29.44
CA THR A 155 -20.90 -16.40 30.88
C THR A 155 -22.17 -15.60 31.19
N SER A 156 -22.55 -14.63 30.36
CA SER A 156 -23.80 -13.88 30.55
C SER A 156 -25.06 -14.65 30.15
N ILE A 157 -24.94 -15.74 29.36
CA ILE A 157 -26.07 -16.58 28.96
C ILE A 157 -26.29 -17.73 29.96
N GLU A 158 -25.26 -18.19 30.66
CA GLU A 158 -25.37 -19.25 31.68
C GLU A 158 -25.94 -18.79 33.03
N TYR A 159 -26.00 -17.49 33.31
CA TYR A 159 -26.56 -16.95 34.56
C TYR A 159 -28.02 -16.48 34.48
N SER A 160 -28.72 -16.75 33.37
CA SER A 160 -30.14 -16.40 33.21
C SER A 160 -31.07 -17.62 33.07
N LYS A 161 -30.77 -18.71 33.78
CA LYS A 161 -31.69 -19.83 34.04
C LYS A 161 -31.85 -20.07 35.54
#